data_AF-A0A656JQM1-F1
#
_entry.id   AF-A0A656JQM1-F1
#
_cell.length_a   1.000
_cell.length_b   1.000
_cell.length_c   1.000
_cell.angle_alpha   90.00
_cell.angle_beta   90.00
_cell.angle_gamma   90.00
#
_symmetry.space_group_name_H-M   'P 1'
#
loop_
_entity.id
_entity.type
_entity.pdbx_description
1 polymer ?
#
loop_
_entity_poly.entity_id
_entity_poly.type
_entity_poly.pdbx_seq_one_letter_code
_entity_poly.pdbx_strand_id
1 'polypeptide(L)'
;INSHFSSPPFQYQALENPNVHKVLSSYDVLGGQATFNVLYTTEKFHDENPKTYKAFYDALAEAEKIIKADKPAAAQTYIRVEQSKLPLSLVEKIVSDPEIDFTITPQRTFIYAEKLHELGVLKNKAASWKDYFFEEAQGTEGS
;
A
#
# COMPACT_ATOMS: atom_id res chain seq x y z
N ILE A 1 -27.85 -1.73 3.72
CA ILE A 1 -26.67 -1.80 2.82
C ILE A 1 -26.46 -3.27 2.50
N ASN A 2 -26.51 -3.67 1.22
CA ASN A 2 -26.38 -5.09 0.84
C ASN A 2 -24.93 -5.45 0.47
N SER A 3 -24.13 -4.46 0.07
CA SER A 3 -22.71 -4.60 -0.25
C SER A 3 -22.00 -3.26 -0.02
N HIS A 4 -20.73 -3.27 0.34
CA HIS A 4 -19.88 -2.08 0.37
C HIS A 4 -18.41 -2.46 0.13
N PHE A 5 -17.61 -1.50 -0.33
CA PHE A 5 -16.15 -1.62 -0.33
C PHE A 5 -15.59 -1.23 1.05
N SER A 6 -14.49 -1.86 1.43
CA SER A 6 -13.80 -1.60 2.69
C SER A 6 -12.30 -1.81 2.51
N SER A 7 -11.57 -1.61 3.58
CA SER A 7 -10.12 -1.78 3.64
C SER A 7 -9.74 -2.35 5.01
N PRO A 8 -8.50 -2.82 5.19
CA PRO A 8 -7.98 -3.11 6.52
C PRO A 8 -8.03 -1.85 7.42
N PRO A 9 -8.28 -1.99 8.73
CA PRO A 9 -8.62 -3.22 9.45
C PRO A 9 -10.12 -3.58 9.35
N PHE A 10 -10.96 -2.66 8.90
CA PHE A 10 -12.42 -2.76 8.99
C PHE A 10 -13.01 -3.96 8.22
N GLN A 11 -12.43 -4.31 7.07
CA GLN A 11 -12.86 -5.50 6.32
C GLN A 11 -12.66 -6.78 7.13
N TYR A 12 -11.56 -6.88 7.89
CA TYR A 12 -11.27 -8.06 8.71
C TYR A 12 -12.24 -8.15 9.88
N GLN A 13 -12.53 -7.02 10.52
CA GLN A 13 -13.50 -6.93 11.60
C GLN A 13 -14.92 -7.29 11.11
N ALA A 14 -15.31 -6.82 9.93
CA ALA A 14 -16.62 -7.14 9.36
C ALA A 14 -16.76 -8.65 9.10
N LEU A 15 -15.70 -9.31 8.62
CA LEU A 15 -15.65 -10.75 8.35
C LEU A 15 -15.64 -11.62 9.62
N GLU A 16 -15.51 -11.05 10.83
CA GLU A 16 -15.74 -11.79 12.08
C GLU A 16 -17.24 -12.10 12.29
N ASN A 17 -18.13 -11.36 11.64
CA ASN A 17 -19.56 -11.66 11.64
C ASN A 17 -19.88 -12.78 10.63
N PRO A 18 -20.47 -13.92 11.05
CA PRO A 18 -20.75 -15.05 10.15
C PRO A 18 -21.75 -14.73 9.03
N ASN A 19 -22.48 -13.61 9.13
CA ASN A 19 -23.41 -13.16 8.08
C ASN A 19 -22.73 -12.31 6.99
N VAL A 20 -21.43 -12.01 7.13
CA VAL A 20 -20.65 -11.22 6.19
C VAL A 20 -19.67 -12.12 5.45
N HIS A 21 -19.54 -11.96 4.14
CA HIS A 21 -18.58 -12.69 3.32
C HIS A 21 -17.99 -11.79 2.24
N LYS A 22 -16.78 -12.12 1.79
CA LYS A 22 -16.11 -11.45 0.66
C LYS A 22 -16.84 -11.82 -0.64
N VAL A 23 -17.35 -10.83 -1.37
CA VAL A 23 -17.94 -11.02 -2.70
C VAL A 23 -16.88 -10.92 -3.79
N LEU A 24 -15.99 -9.92 -3.68
CA LEU A 24 -14.84 -9.70 -4.55
C LEU A 24 -13.75 -8.90 -3.80
N SER A 25 -12.53 -8.92 -4.32
CA SER A 25 -11.39 -8.11 -3.87
C SER A 25 -10.93 -7.14 -4.95
N SER A 26 -10.16 -6.10 -4.56
CA SER A 26 -9.49 -5.23 -5.54
C SER A 26 -8.55 -6.02 -6.45
N TYR A 27 -7.95 -7.11 -5.96
CA TYR A 27 -7.06 -7.95 -6.74
C TYR A 27 -7.79 -8.75 -7.82
N ASP A 28 -9.05 -9.15 -7.59
CA ASP A 28 -9.89 -9.77 -8.63
C ASP A 28 -10.17 -8.78 -9.77
N VAL A 29 -10.35 -7.50 -9.43
CA VAL A 29 -10.64 -6.42 -10.40
C VAL A 29 -9.38 -6.02 -11.17
N LEU A 30 -8.24 -5.93 -10.49
CA LEU A 30 -6.97 -5.44 -11.06
C LEU A 30 -6.12 -6.57 -11.65
N GLY A 31 -6.53 -7.82 -11.49
CA GLY A 31 -5.85 -9.01 -12.00
C GLY A 31 -4.59 -9.41 -11.24
N GLY A 32 -4.48 -9.05 -9.95
CA GLY A 32 -3.35 -9.40 -9.08
C GLY A 32 -3.11 -8.36 -7.98
N GLN A 33 -2.06 -8.60 -7.17
CA GLN A 33 -1.62 -7.66 -6.12
C GLN A 33 -1.34 -6.28 -6.72
N ALA A 34 -1.78 -5.26 -6.00
CA ALA A 34 -1.73 -3.87 -6.42
C ALA A 34 -1.44 -2.96 -5.22
N THR A 35 -0.76 -1.85 -5.48
CA THR A 35 -0.45 -0.84 -4.47
C THR A 35 -1.73 -0.20 -3.94
N PHE A 36 -1.96 -0.33 -2.64
CA PHE A 36 -3.10 0.30 -1.96
C PHE A 36 -2.78 1.72 -1.46
N ASN A 37 -1.57 1.94 -0.95
CA ASN A 37 -1.11 3.24 -0.42
C ASN A 37 0.18 3.67 -1.10
N VAL A 38 0.33 4.98 -1.31
CA VAL A 38 1.59 5.61 -1.72
C VAL A 38 1.93 6.74 -0.74
N LEU A 39 3.22 6.92 -0.50
CA LEU A 39 3.75 8.14 0.11
C LEU A 39 4.18 9.08 -1.01
N TYR A 40 3.89 10.37 -0.88
CA TYR A 40 4.17 11.35 -1.91
C TYR A 40 4.77 12.63 -1.31
N THR A 41 5.51 13.34 -2.14
CA THR A 41 6.01 14.70 -1.89
C THR A 41 6.05 15.45 -3.21
N THR A 42 6.39 16.74 -3.18
CA THR A 42 6.57 17.53 -4.40
C THR A 42 7.95 17.27 -5.01
N GLU A 43 8.03 17.36 -6.34
CA GLU A 43 9.31 17.31 -7.08
C GLU A 43 10.31 18.35 -6.54
N LYS A 44 9.84 19.58 -6.28
CA LYS A 44 10.65 20.62 -5.66
C LYS A 44 11.28 20.20 -4.32
N PHE A 45 10.51 19.57 -3.43
CA PHE A 45 11.06 19.13 -2.14
C PHE A 45 12.09 18.02 -2.33
N HIS A 46 11.82 17.06 -3.20
CA HIS A 46 12.76 16.00 -3.58
C HIS A 46 14.10 16.60 -4.07
N ASP A 47 14.03 17.49 -5.05
CA ASP A 47 15.21 18.06 -5.72
C ASP A 47 16.02 19.00 -4.81
N GLU A 48 15.35 19.78 -3.97
CA GLU A 48 16.03 20.70 -3.04
C GLU A 48 16.57 19.99 -1.79
N ASN A 49 16.09 18.78 -1.47
CA ASN A 49 16.45 18.05 -0.24
C ASN A 49 16.93 16.61 -0.51
N PRO A 50 17.88 16.38 -1.44
CA PRO A 50 18.22 15.02 -1.89
C PRO A 50 18.76 14.13 -0.76
N LYS A 51 19.47 14.70 0.22
CA LYS A 51 19.96 13.94 1.40
C LYS A 51 18.82 13.49 2.31
N THR A 52 17.86 14.37 2.57
CA THR A 52 16.71 14.08 3.42
C THR A 52 15.79 13.07 2.74
N TYR A 53 15.52 13.26 1.44
CA TYR A 53 14.73 12.32 0.65
C TYR A 53 15.37 10.93 0.65
N LYS A 54 16.67 10.85 0.33
CA LYS A 54 17.40 9.58 0.33
C LYS A 54 17.35 8.88 1.68
N ALA A 55 17.61 9.59 2.78
CA ALA A 55 17.56 9.01 4.11
C ALA A 55 16.16 8.46 4.46
N PHE A 56 15.10 9.18 4.05
CA PHE A 56 13.73 8.73 4.24
C PHE A 56 13.41 7.48 3.39
N TYR A 57 13.79 7.48 2.10
CA TYR A 57 13.56 6.34 1.21
C TYR A 57 14.33 5.09 1.68
N ASP A 58 15.59 5.26 2.08
CA ASP A 58 16.41 4.16 2.62
C ASP A 58 15.77 3.58 3.90
N ALA A 59 15.20 4.42 4.76
CA ALA A 59 14.47 3.99 5.96
C ALA A 59 13.16 3.24 5.62
N LEU A 60 12.44 3.62 4.56
CA LEU A 60 11.29 2.87 4.07
C LEU A 60 11.70 1.47 3.57
N ALA A 61 12.81 1.39 2.83
CA ALA A 61 13.35 0.12 2.37
C ALA A 61 13.82 -0.78 3.52
N GLU A 62 14.36 -0.19 4.60
CA GLU A 62 14.68 -0.91 5.84
C GLU A 62 13.41 -1.40 6.54
N ALA A 63 12.36 -0.57 6.64
CA ALA A 63 11.10 -0.94 7.25
C ALA A 63 10.43 -2.13 6.54
N GLU A 64 10.43 -2.17 5.20
CA GLU A 64 9.99 -3.33 4.42
C GLU A 64 10.71 -4.61 4.87
N LYS A 65 12.04 -4.57 5.00
CA LYS A 65 12.84 -5.72 5.43
C LYS A 65 12.51 -6.15 6.85
N ILE A 66 12.37 -5.21 7.78
CA ILE A 66 12.03 -5.48 9.18
C ILE A 66 10.67 -6.18 9.26
N ILE A 67 9.65 -5.65 8.58
CA ILE A 67 8.29 -6.22 8.59
C ILE A 67 8.29 -7.62 8.00
N LYS A 68 8.99 -7.84 6.88
CA LYS A 68 9.08 -9.16 6.23
C LYS A 68 9.86 -10.18 7.06
N ALA A 69 10.85 -9.74 7.83
CA ALA A 69 11.66 -10.62 8.68
C ALA A 69 10.89 -11.11 9.91
N ASP A 70 10.10 -10.26 10.55
CA ASP A 70 9.36 -10.59 11.76
C ASP A 70 8.00 -9.86 11.83
N LYS A 71 6.99 -10.50 11.23
CA LYS A 71 5.62 -9.98 11.20
C LYS A 71 4.99 -9.84 12.60
N PRO A 72 5.12 -10.81 13.53
CA PRO A 72 4.67 -10.62 14.91
C PRO A 72 5.31 -9.40 15.61
N ALA A 73 6.63 -9.24 15.51
CA ALA A 73 7.31 -8.08 16.10
C ALA A 73 6.87 -6.75 15.46
N ALA A 74 6.60 -6.74 14.15
CA ALA A 74 6.04 -5.59 13.47
C ALA A 74 4.64 -5.22 13.99
N ALA A 75 3.75 -6.22 14.20
CA ALA A 75 2.43 -5.99 14.78
C ALA A 75 2.51 -5.43 16.22
N GLN A 76 3.39 -5.97 17.05
CA GLN A 76 3.63 -5.46 18.41
C GLN A 76 4.18 -4.02 18.39
N THR A 77 5.09 -3.74 17.46
CA THR A 77 5.64 -2.40 17.28
C THR A 77 4.55 -1.41 16.87
N TYR A 78 3.68 -1.78 15.94
CA TYR A 78 2.53 -0.96 15.55
C TYR A 78 1.62 -0.64 16.75
N ILE A 79 1.22 -1.62 17.55
CA ILE A 79 0.40 -1.40 18.75
C ILE A 79 1.08 -0.41 19.70
N ARG A 80 2.39 -0.60 19.96
CA ARG A 80 3.17 0.24 20.87
C ARG A 80 3.35 1.67 20.35
N VAL A 81 3.69 1.85 19.08
CA VAL A 81 4.02 3.17 18.51
C VAL A 81 2.75 3.98 18.27
N GLU A 82 1.73 3.37 17.68
CA GLU A 82 0.46 4.04 17.36
C GLU A 82 -0.48 4.13 18.56
N GLN A 83 -0.14 3.53 19.71
CA GLN A 83 -1.01 3.39 20.88
C GLN A 83 -2.39 2.81 20.48
N SER A 84 -2.36 1.86 19.55
CA SER A 84 -3.56 1.33 18.92
C SER A 84 -4.37 0.49 19.90
N LYS A 85 -5.70 0.63 19.85
CA LYS A 85 -6.65 -0.16 20.65
C LYS A 85 -7.06 -1.46 19.96
N LEU A 86 -6.54 -1.74 18.77
CA LEU A 86 -6.82 -3.00 18.07
C LEU A 86 -6.24 -4.17 18.87
N PRO A 87 -6.94 -5.33 18.92
CA PRO A 87 -6.35 -6.54 19.47
C PRO A 87 -5.08 -6.90 18.70
N LEU A 88 -4.00 -7.24 19.42
CA LEU A 88 -2.74 -7.65 18.78
C LEU A 88 -2.96 -8.80 17.79
N SER A 89 -3.80 -9.77 18.15
CA SER A 89 -4.14 -10.92 17.29
C SER A 89 -4.78 -10.50 15.96
N LEU A 90 -5.57 -9.43 15.94
CA LEU A 90 -6.14 -8.90 14.70
C LEU A 90 -5.05 -8.27 13.83
N VAL A 91 -4.14 -7.49 14.42
CA VAL A 91 -3.03 -6.88 13.67
C VAL A 91 -2.08 -7.96 13.14
N GLU A 92 -1.75 -8.96 13.96
CA GLU A 92 -0.94 -10.14 13.56
C GLU A 92 -1.59 -10.90 12.40
N LYS A 93 -2.91 -11.09 12.43
CA LYS A 93 -3.66 -11.70 11.33
C LYS A 93 -3.54 -10.88 10.04
N ILE A 94 -3.68 -9.55 10.12
CA ILE A 94 -3.61 -8.66 8.95
C ILE A 94 -2.20 -8.67 8.35
N VAL A 95 -1.15 -8.46 9.16
CA VAL A 95 0.24 -8.41 8.65
C VAL A 95 0.68 -9.77 8.08
N SER A 96 0.12 -10.87 8.59
CA SER A 96 0.42 -12.24 8.14
C SER A 96 -0.40 -12.70 6.95
N ASP A 97 -1.44 -11.96 6.56
CA ASP A 97 -2.26 -12.29 5.41
C ASP A 97 -1.41 -12.31 4.13
N PRO A 98 -1.40 -13.39 3.33
CA PRO A 98 -0.65 -13.46 2.08
C PRO A 98 -1.14 -12.45 1.03
N GLU A 99 -2.35 -11.92 1.15
CA GLU A 99 -2.85 -10.85 0.30
C GLU A 99 -2.19 -9.49 0.65
N ILE A 100 -1.57 -9.35 1.84
CA ILE A 100 -0.90 -8.13 2.28
C ILE A 100 0.62 -8.22 2.08
N ASP A 101 1.13 -7.38 1.18
CA ASP A 101 2.58 -7.18 0.98
C ASP A 101 2.97 -5.75 1.36
N PHE A 102 4.01 -5.65 2.20
CA PHE A 102 4.63 -4.38 2.57
C PHE A 102 5.87 -4.20 1.70
N THR A 103 5.74 -3.41 0.64
CA THR A 103 6.85 -3.17 -0.29
C THR A 103 6.92 -1.74 -0.77
N ILE A 104 8.13 -1.27 -1.06
CA ILE A 104 8.38 0.01 -1.74
C ILE A 104 8.26 -0.09 -3.27
N THR A 105 8.11 -1.31 -3.80
CA THR A 105 7.93 -1.55 -5.24
C THR A 105 6.50 -1.22 -5.65
N PRO A 106 6.25 -0.25 -6.54
CA PRO A 106 4.90 0.00 -7.04
C PRO A 106 4.37 -1.22 -7.78
N GLN A 107 3.11 -1.57 -7.58
CA GLN A 107 2.44 -2.72 -8.19
C GLN A 107 1.15 -2.26 -8.87
N ARG A 108 1.03 -2.51 -10.18
CA ARG A 108 -0.17 -2.25 -11.00
C ARG A 108 -0.71 -0.83 -10.95
N THR A 109 0.11 0.16 -10.58
CA THR A 109 -0.35 1.54 -10.45
C THR A 109 -0.75 2.14 -11.80
N PHE A 110 -0.14 1.68 -12.89
CA PHE A 110 -0.42 2.19 -14.23
C PHE A 110 -1.85 1.92 -14.69
N ILE A 111 -2.46 0.80 -14.25
CA ILE A 111 -3.87 0.49 -14.52
C ILE A 111 -4.78 1.62 -14.02
N TYR A 112 -4.51 2.15 -12.82
CA TYR A 112 -5.26 3.29 -12.29
C TYR A 112 -5.03 4.55 -13.12
N ALA A 113 -3.79 4.86 -13.49
CA ALA A 113 -3.49 6.02 -14.31
C ALA A 113 -4.23 5.98 -15.66
N GLU A 114 -4.27 4.81 -16.31
CA GLU A 114 -5.04 4.61 -17.55
C GLU A 114 -6.54 4.79 -17.33
N LYS A 115 -7.12 4.12 -16.31
CA LYS A 115 -8.56 4.22 -16.04
C LYS A 115 -9.02 5.59 -15.58
N LEU A 116 -8.22 6.29 -14.77
CA LEU A 116 -8.54 7.65 -14.34
C LEU A 116 -8.46 8.64 -15.51
N HIS A 117 -7.55 8.43 -16.48
CA HIS A 117 -7.53 9.21 -17.70
C HIS A 117 -8.73 8.89 -18.62
N GLU A 118 -9.05 7.60 -18.83
CA GLU A 118 -10.23 7.18 -19.61
C GLU A 118 -11.54 7.79 -19.05
N LEU A 119 -11.66 7.90 -17.73
CA LEU A 119 -12.80 8.53 -17.05
C LEU A 119 -12.75 10.06 -17.03
N GLY A 120 -11.70 10.68 -17.56
CA GLY A 120 -11.52 12.14 -17.60
C GLY A 120 -11.14 12.79 -16.26
N VAL A 121 -10.77 11.99 -15.24
CA VAL A 121 -10.29 12.49 -13.95
C VAL A 121 -8.88 13.06 -14.11
N LEU A 122 -8.01 12.33 -14.80
CA LEU A 122 -6.69 12.81 -15.19
C LEU A 122 -6.77 13.46 -16.57
N LYS A 123 -6.32 14.72 -16.66
CA LYS A 123 -6.24 15.44 -17.94
C LYS A 123 -5.10 14.95 -18.83
N ASN A 124 -4.00 14.56 -18.21
CA ASN A 124 -2.80 14.11 -18.90
C ASN A 124 -2.72 12.59 -18.82
N LYS A 125 -2.40 11.95 -19.94
CA LYS A 125 -2.15 10.51 -19.99
C LYS A 125 -0.70 10.23 -19.59
N ALA A 126 -0.50 9.40 -18.57
CA ALA A 126 0.81 8.84 -18.28
C ALA A 126 1.20 7.82 -19.38
N ALA A 127 2.45 7.84 -19.82
CA ALA A 127 3.03 6.83 -20.69
C ALA A 127 3.56 5.63 -19.88
N SER A 128 3.95 5.87 -18.63
CA SER A 128 4.45 4.85 -17.72
C SER A 128 4.19 5.22 -16.27
N TRP A 129 4.25 4.24 -15.37
CA TRP A 129 4.27 4.51 -13.93
C TRP A 129 5.48 5.35 -13.50
N LYS A 130 6.56 5.30 -14.28
CA LYS A 130 7.78 6.10 -14.08
C LYS A 130 7.54 7.61 -14.23
N ASP A 131 6.43 8.01 -14.86
CA ASP A 131 6.08 9.44 -15.01
C ASP A 131 5.62 10.07 -13.69
N TYR A 132 5.28 9.26 -12.68
CA TYR A 132 4.74 9.74 -11.39
C TYR A 132 5.37 9.06 -10.16
N PHE A 133 6.49 8.34 -10.36
CA PHE A 133 7.33 7.81 -9.29
C PHE A 133 8.78 8.27 -9.47
N PHE A 134 9.40 8.73 -8.39
CA PHE A 134 10.81 9.14 -8.37
C PHE A 134 11.76 7.98 -8.73
N GLU A 135 12.95 8.31 -9.21
CA GLU A 135 13.93 7.36 -9.75
C GLU A 135 14.32 6.26 -8.74
N GLU A 136 14.33 6.56 -7.44
CA GLU A 136 14.61 5.59 -6.37
C GLU A 136 13.64 4.42 -6.37
N ALA A 137 12.36 4.65 -6.68
CA ALA A 137 11.36 3.60 -6.83
C ALA A 137 11.51 2.79 -8.13
N GLN A 138 12.23 3.34 -9.13
CA GLN A 138 12.42 2.73 -10.44
C GLN A 138 13.53 1.66 -10.48
N GLY A 139 14.33 1.54 -9.41
CA GLY A 139 15.35 0.50 -9.27
C GLY A 139 14.79 -0.91 -9.06
N THR A 140 13.47 -1.06 -9.00
CA THR A 140 12.74 -2.32 -8.87
C THR A 140 11.91 -2.58 -10.13
N GLU A 141 11.66 -3.86 -10.47
CA GLU A 141 10.70 -4.21 -11.53
C GLU A 141 9.27 -3.95 -11.02
N GLY A 142 8.84 -2.68 -11.16
CA GLY A 142 7.53 -2.21 -10.72
C GLY A 142 6.49 -2.04 -11.84
N SER A 143 5.26 -1.84 -11.37
CA SER A 143 3.95 -1.68 -12.02
C SER A 143 3.46 -2.84 -12.89
#